data_AF-A0A7X5KSW8-F1
#
_entry.id   AF-A0A7X5KSW8-F1
#
_cell.length_a   1.000
_cell.length_b   1.000
_cell.length_c   1.000
_cell.angle_alpha   90.00
_cell.angle_beta   90.00
_cell.angle_gamma   90.00
#
_symmetry.space_group_name_H-M   'P 1'
#
loop_
_entity.id
_entity.type
_entity.pdbx_description
1 polymer ?
#
loop_
_entity_poly.entity_id
_entity_poly.type
_entity_poly.pdbx_seq_one_letter_code
_entity_poly.pdbx_strand_id
1 'polypeptide(L)'
;MQNIILIMIFALLLTGAFFIAGINPFRRKAYISLSKQIQEEKFRNVDERFSKLDLKDRLITTIQNTVAMGGSNMKIFALMLAVACGAGIGIGKMLFTDTGLALVTGLALIPVPYIFLKVKSRWYKRNQDELLENTLSLITNSYISCNDIIKAVNENLSKLDVQRPFAEFITDVTLIDSNIRRGLRRLELKINNRYFSEWIDILVLSQEKSGDMRFILPAVIDGMNDAKKLQIEADTVMMNVWKEYFMSIILAFSIIPILRFSNAEWFNILINTFVGKLLIVLMLVLTIISAFLTLRINKPL
;
A
#
# COMPACT_ATOMS: atom_id res chain seq x y z
N MET A 1 -3.91 38.15 18.43
CA MET A 1 -2.79 37.64 17.61
C MET A 1 -2.54 36.13 17.77
N GLN A 2 -2.61 35.54 18.97
CA GLN A 2 -2.43 34.09 19.19
C GLN A 2 -3.35 33.19 18.32
N ASN A 3 -4.65 33.52 18.20
CA ASN A 3 -5.57 32.72 17.38
C ASN A 3 -5.28 32.83 15.88
N ILE A 4 -4.83 33.98 15.39
CA ILE A 4 -4.53 34.20 13.97
C ILE A 4 -3.32 33.36 13.55
N ILE A 5 -2.31 33.26 14.41
CA ILE A 5 -1.09 32.50 14.14
C ILE A 5 -1.36 30.99 14.21
N LEU A 6 -2.17 30.52 15.17
CA LEU A 6 -2.64 29.13 15.21
C LEU A 6 -3.48 28.76 13.98
N ILE A 7 -4.31 29.67 13.49
CA ILE A 7 -5.07 29.50 12.24
C ILE A 7 -4.12 29.50 11.02
N MET A 8 -3.07 30.32 11.03
CA MET A 8 -2.05 30.33 9.97
C MET A 8 -1.27 29.02 9.94
N ILE A 9 -0.86 28.50 11.10
CA ILE A 9 -0.21 27.19 11.26
C ILE A 9 -1.16 26.07 10.85
N PHE A 10 -2.44 26.16 11.23
CA PHE A 10 -3.48 25.22 10.80
C PHE A 10 -3.70 25.23 9.30
N ALA A 11 -3.73 26.42 8.66
CA ALA A 11 -3.80 26.58 7.22
C ALA A 11 -2.54 26.08 6.51
N LEU A 12 -1.36 26.21 7.14
CA LEU A 12 -0.10 25.71 6.62
C LEU A 12 0.03 24.18 6.76
N LEU A 13 -0.49 23.61 7.84
CA LEU A 13 -0.60 22.17 8.05
C LEU A 13 -1.65 21.55 7.12
N LEU A 14 -2.77 22.24 6.87
CA LEU A 14 -3.78 21.85 5.88
C LEU A 14 -3.23 21.90 4.46
N THR A 15 -2.53 22.98 4.08
CA THR A 15 -1.92 23.09 2.75
C THR A 15 -0.78 22.10 2.57
N GLY A 16 0.03 21.86 3.61
CA GLY A 16 1.02 20.78 3.65
C GLY A 16 0.38 19.40 3.48
N ALA A 17 -0.67 19.10 4.23
CA ALA A 17 -1.42 17.85 4.12
C ALA A 17 -2.08 17.68 2.73
N PHE A 18 -2.56 18.77 2.11
CA PHE A 18 -3.12 18.76 0.76
C PHE A 18 -2.06 18.52 -0.33
N PHE A 19 -0.89 19.14 -0.22
CA PHE A 19 0.24 18.90 -1.13
C PHE A 19 0.78 17.47 -1.00
N ILE A 20 0.72 16.91 0.21
CA ILE A 20 1.16 15.56 0.56
C ILE A 20 0.16 14.47 0.13
N ALA A 21 -1.14 14.77 0.12
CA ALA A 21 -2.20 13.87 -0.36
C ALA A 21 -2.25 13.71 -1.89
N GLY A 22 -1.36 14.38 -2.64
CA GLY A 22 -1.22 14.20 -4.08
C GLY A 22 -2.18 15.02 -4.94
N ILE A 23 -2.83 16.06 -4.38
CA ILE A 23 -3.53 17.08 -5.17
C ILE A 23 -2.49 18.12 -5.58
N ASN A 24 -1.89 17.89 -6.75
CA ASN A 24 -0.95 18.83 -7.35
C ASN A 24 -1.71 19.62 -8.44
N PRO A 25 -2.11 20.89 -8.23
CA PRO A 25 -2.78 21.70 -9.25
C PRO A 25 -1.85 22.11 -10.40
N PHE A 26 -0.54 21.86 -10.28
CA PHE A 26 0.45 22.14 -11.32
C PHE A 26 1.34 20.91 -11.58
N ARG A 27 0.81 19.89 -12.25
CA ARG A 27 1.67 18.88 -12.90
C ARG A 27 2.07 19.38 -14.30
N ARG A 28 3.32 19.85 -14.45
CA ARG A 28 3.99 19.84 -15.76
C ARG A 28 4.45 18.41 -16.06
N LYS A 29 4.04 17.91 -17.23
CA LYS A 29 4.41 16.60 -17.78
C LYS A 29 5.90 16.56 -18.09
N ALA A 30 6.61 15.55 -17.58
CA ALA A 30 7.88 15.10 -18.14
C ALA A 30 7.60 13.84 -18.96
N TYR A 31 8.07 13.85 -20.20
CA TYR A 31 7.87 12.79 -21.20
C TYR A 31 8.55 11.48 -20.77
N ILE A 32 7.84 10.36 -20.90
CA ILE A 32 8.38 9.00 -20.75
C ILE A 32 8.16 8.26 -22.08
N SER A 33 9.13 7.43 -22.42
CA SER A 33 9.38 6.75 -23.70
C SER A 33 8.21 5.94 -24.29
N LEU A 34 8.26 5.86 -25.63
CA LEU A 34 7.29 5.32 -26.59
C LEU A 34 6.77 3.90 -26.32
N SER A 35 7.49 3.08 -25.53
CA SER A 35 7.06 1.71 -25.20
C SER A 35 5.98 1.65 -24.10
N LYS A 36 5.76 2.74 -23.34
CA LYS A 36 4.64 2.86 -22.39
C LYS A 36 3.32 3.27 -23.04
N GLN A 37 3.36 3.75 -24.28
CA GLN A 37 2.21 4.38 -24.95
C GLN A 37 1.10 3.39 -25.31
N ILE A 38 1.45 2.12 -25.59
CA ILE A 38 0.49 1.07 -25.94
C ILE A 38 -0.24 0.53 -24.70
N GLN A 39 0.44 0.53 -23.54
CA GLN A 39 -0.17 0.10 -22.27
C GLN A 39 -1.07 1.23 -21.69
N GLU A 40 -0.71 2.49 -21.91
CA GLU A 40 -1.52 3.65 -21.50
C GLU A 40 -2.89 3.72 -22.17
N GLU A 41 -3.10 3.23 -23.41
CA GLU A 41 -4.42 3.34 -24.07
C GLU A 41 -5.55 2.57 -23.36
N LYS A 42 -5.27 1.43 -22.72
CA LYS A 42 -6.29 0.73 -21.91
C LYS A 42 -6.53 1.38 -20.54
N PHE A 43 -5.50 1.98 -19.93
CA PHE A 43 -5.65 2.74 -18.69
C PHE A 43 -6.28 4.12 -18.90
N ARG A 44 -6.14 4.69 -20.10
CA ARG A 44 -6.65 6.00 -20.49
C ARG A 44 -8.18 6.08 -20.50
N ASN A 45 -8.87 4.98 -20.82
CA ASN A 45 -10.33 4.92 -20.75
C ASN A 45 -10.88 4.87 -19.31
N VAL A 46 -10.06 4.39 -18.36
CA VAL A 46 -10.39 4.41 -16.94
C VAL A 46 -10.06 5.79 -16.35
N ASP A 47 -8.87 6.32 -16.66
CA ASP A 47 -8.42 7.65 -16.22
C ASP A 47 -9.28 8.81 -16.76
N GLU A 48 -9.86 8.73 -17.95
CA GLU A 48 -10.78 9.76 -18.48
C GLU A 48 -12.12 9.82 -17.73
N ARG A 49 -12.56 8.73 -17.08
CA ARG A 49 -13.71 8.78 -16.15
C ARG A 49 -13.31 9.36 -14.80
N PHE A 50 -12.12 9.03 -14.29
CA PHE A 50 -11.61 9.57 -13.03
C PHE A 50 -11.22 11.06 -13.13
N SER A 51 -10.82 11.54 -14.31
CA SER A 51 -10.42 12.93 -14.53
C SER A 51 -11.58 13.94 -14.52
N LYS A 52 -12.83 13.46 -14.60
CA LYS A 52 -14.06 14.28 -14.51
C LYS A 52 -14.63 14.42 -13.10
N LEU A 53 -14.10 13.69 -12.11
CA LEU A 53 -14.54 13.77 -10.71
C LEU A 53 -13.79 14.87 -9.96
N ASP A 54 -14.52 15.60 -9.11
CA ASP A 54 -14.00 16.65 -8.22
C ASP A 54 -12.90 16.07 -7.30
N LEU A 55 -11.94 16.91 -6.90
CA LEU A 55 -10.75 16.46 -6.16
C LEU A 55 -11.09 15.75 -4.84
N LYS A 56 -12.22 16.12 -4.23
CA LYS A 56 -12.77 15.48 -3.03
C LYS A 56 -13.26 14.06 -3.31
N ASP A 57 -13.97 13.86 -4.41
CA ASP A 57 -14.49 12.56 -4.81
C ASP A 57 -13.36 11.60 -5.17
N ARG A 58 -12.27 12.09 -5.77
CA ARG A 58 -11.07 11.29 -6.02
C ARG A 58 -10.38 10.86 -4.73
N LEU A 59 -10.25 11.75 -3.76
CA LEU A 59 -9.68 11.42 -2.45
C LEU A 59 -10.53 10.39 -1.72
N ILE A 60 -11.85 10.62 -1.67
CA ILE A 60 -12.78 9.68 -1.04
C ILE A 60 -12.65 8.33 -1.73
N THR A 61 -12.79 8.25 -3.05
CA THR A 61 -12.72 7.00 -3.82
C THR A 61 -11.38 6.29 -3.65
N THR A 62 -10.27 7.02 -3.62
CA THR A 62 -8.93 6.45 -3.37
C THR A 62 -8.84 5.84 -1.97
N ILE A 63 -9.39 6.53 -0.96
CA ILE A 63 -9.47 6.03 0.41
C ILE A 63 -10.40 4.81 0.47
N GLN A 64 -11.58 4.84 -0.16
CA GLN A 64 -12.50 3.70 -0.17
C GLN A 64 -11.85 2.48 -0.83
N ASN A 65 -11.17 2.67 -1.95
CA ASN A 65 -10.47 1.60 -2.65
C ASN A 65 -9.33 1.03 -1.81
N THR A 66 -8.54 1.89 -1.13
CA THR A 66 -7.43 1.44 -0.27
C THR A 66 -7.96 0.70 0.97
N VAL A 67 -9.05 1.17 1.56
CA VAL A 67 -9.73 0.55 2.72
C VAL A 67 -10.31 -0.81 2.33
N ALA A 68 -10.99 -0.88 1.18
CA ALA A 68 -11.55 -2.12 0.64
C ALA A 68 -10.45 -3.13 0.26
N MET A 69 -9.38 -2.69 -0.40
CA MET A 69 -8.21 -3.51 -0.72
C MET A 69 -7.45 -3.98 0.53
N GLY A 70 -7.55 -3.25 1.64
CA GLY A 70 -7.03 -3.66 2.96
C GLY A 70 -7.95 -4.61 3.73
N GLY A 71 -9.06 -5.05 3.13
CA GLY A 71 -10.07 -5.92 3.75
C GLY A 71 -10.81 -5.24 4.91
N SER A 72 -10.88 -3.91 4.93
CA SER A 72 -11.47 -3.15 6.03
C SER A 72 -12.69 -2.36 5.56
N ASN A 73 -13.60 -2.06 6.49
CA ASN A 73 -14.78 -1.26 6.23
C ASN A 73 -14.50 0.22 6.48
N MET A 74 -15.20 1.11 5.78
CA MET A 74 -15.08 2.57 5.98
C MET A 74 -15.33 2.99 7.43
N LYS A 75 -16.20 2.26 8.15
CA LYS A 75 -16.44 2.46 9.59
C LYS A 75 -15.22 2.17 10.46
N ILE A 76 -14.44 1.14 10.10
CA ILE A 76 -13.20 0.79 10.80
C ILE A 76 -12.13 1.85 10.52
N PHE A 77 -12.06 2.37 9.29
CA PHE A 77 -11.17 3.50 8.97
C PHE A 77 -11.54 4.76 9.76
N ALA A 78 -12.83 5.11 9.83
CA ALA A 78 -13.30 6.23 10.64
C ALA A 78 -12.98 6.05 12.13
N LEU A 79 -13.12 4.84 12.66
CA LEU A 79 -12.72 4.50 14.03
C LEU A 79 -11.20 4.65 14.22
N MET A 80 -10.39 4.14 13.30
CA MET A 80 -8.92 4.30 13.36
C MET A 80 -8.50 5.77 13.31
N LEU A 81 -9.19 6.58 12.50
CA LEU A 81 -8.96 8.02 12.43
C LEU A 81 -9.31 8.71 13.76
N ALA A 82 -10.46 8.38 14.34
CA ALA A 82 -10.88 8.92 15.64
C ALA A 82 -9.91 8.53 16.75
N VAL A 83 -9.46 7.26 16.78
CA VAL A 83 -8.46 6.77 17.73
C VAL A 83 -7.12 7.46 17.54
N ALA A 84 -6.64 7.62 16.30
CA ALA A 84 -5.38 8.30 16.03
C ALA A 84 -5.41 9.77 16.45
N CYS A 85 -6.50 10.49 16.16
CA CYS A 85 -6.68 11.87 16.60
C CYS A 85 -6.78 11.96 18.13
N GLY A 86 -7.57 11.08 18.76
CA GLY A 86 -7.73 11.04 20.21
C GLY A 86 -6.42 10.72 20.94
N ALA A 87 -5.67 9.72 20.45
CA ALA A 87 -4.34 9.39 20.96
C ALA A 87 -3.35 10.55 20.78
N GLY A 88 -3.38 11.22 19.62
CA GLY A 88 -2.52 12.38 19.37
C GLY A 88 -2.81 13.57 20.28
N ILE A 89 -4.09 13.83 20.57
CA ILE A 89 -4.49 14.84 21.55
C ILE A 89 -4.06 14.43 22.96
N GLY A 90 -4.23 13.16 23.34
CA GLY A 90 -3.80 12.63 24.63
C GLY A 90 -2.29 12.77 24.86
N ILE A 91 -1.49 12.34 23.87
CA ILE A 91 -0.02 12.46 23.89
C ILE A 91 0.38 13.94 23.96
N GLY A 92 -0.22 14.79 23.13
CA GLY A 92 0.08 16.22 23.15
C GLY A 92 -0.25 16.89 24.49
N LYS A 93 -1.37 16.52 25.11
CA LYS A 93 -1.75 17.02 26.44
C LYS A 93 -0.76 16.57 27.52
N MET A 94 -0.28 15.33 27.44
CA MET A 94 0.73 14.79 28.36
C MET A 94 2.09 15.51 28.23
N LEU A 95 2.50 15.77 26.98
CA LEU A 95 3.81 16.40 26.69
C LEU A 95 3.81 17.91 26.92
N PHE A 96 2.76 18.61 26.49
CA PHE A 96 2.76 20.07 26.41
C PHE A 96 1.87 20.75 27.42
N THR A 97 0.93 20.06 28.07
CA THR A 97 -0.04 20.61 29.05
C THR A 97 -0.99 21.69 28.48
N ASP A 98 -0.61 22.37 27.40
CA ASP A 98 -1.38 23.36 26.63
C ASP A 98 -2.36 22.67 25.67
N THR A 99 -3.62 23.11 25.71
CA THR A 99 -4.70 22.53 24.92
C THR A 99 -4.55 22.83 23.43
N GLY A 100 -3.97 23.98 23.06
CA GLY A 100 -3.72 24.34 21.66
C GLY A 100 -2.66 23.45 21.01
N LEU A 101 -1.54 23.24 21.69
CA LEU A 101 -0.48 22.33 21.21
C LEU A 101 -0.97 20.86 21.15
N ALA A 102 -1.83 20.44 22.08
CA ALA A 102 -2.45 19.12 22.05
C ALA A 102 -3.36 18.90 20.82
N LEU A 103 -4.06 19.93 20.35
CA LEU A 103 -4.84 19.82 19.12
C LEU A 103 -3.95 19.69 17.88
N VAL A 104 -2.83 20.42 17.84
CA VAL A 104 -1.88 20.35 16.73
C VAL A 104 -1.26 18.95 16.60
N THR A 105 -0.94 18.29 17.71
CA THR A 105 -0.46 16.89 17.69
C THR A 105 -1.54 15.90 17.25
N GLY A 106 -2.80 16.12 17.63
CA GLY A 106 -3.94 15.33 17.13
C GLY A 106 -4.06 15.37 15.60
N LEU A 107 -3.92 16.56 15.02
CA LEU A 107 -3.96 16.75 13.57
C LEU A 107 -2.76 16.13 12.86
N ALA A 108 -1.57 16.16 13.48
CA ALA A 108 -0.36 15.55 12.91
C ALA A 108 -0.48 14.02 12.72
N LEU A 109 -1.36 13.35 13.48
CA LEU A 109 -1.59 11.90 13.42
C LEU A 109 -2.67 11.47 12.43
N ILE A 110 -3.38 12.40 11.79
CA ILE A 110 -4.40 12.12 10.76
C ILE A 110 -3.89 11.24 9.59
N PRO A 111 -2.65 11.43 9.07
CA PRO A 111 -2.16 10.61 7.96
C PRO A 111 -1.86 9.15 8.33
N VAL A 112 -1.69 8.84 9.63
CA VAL A 112 -1.18 7.54 10.10
C VAL A 112 -2.11 6.37 9.75
N PRO A 113 -3.44 6.43 10.00
CA PRO A 113 -4.37 5.37 9.60
C PRO A 113 -4.34 5.05 8.11
N TYR A 114 -4.19 6.08 7.26
CA TYR A 114 -4.12 5.90 5.82
C TYR A 114 -2.84 5.16 5.40
N ILE A 115 -1.69 5.55 5.97
CA ILE A 115 -0.41 4.85 5.74
C ILE A 115 -0.51 3.40 6.20
N PHE A 116 -1.08 3.16 7.39
CA PHE A 116 -1.25 1.81 7.93
C PHE A 116 -2.07 0.91 7.02
N LEU A 117 -3.24 1.38 6.54
CA LEU A 117 -4.07 0.59 5.63
C LEU A 117 -3.38 0.33 4.28
N LYS A 118 -2.62 1.30 3.78
CA LYS A 118 -1.84 1.14 2.55
C LYS A 118 -0.76 0.06 2.69
N VAL A 119 -0.07 0.03 3.83
CA VAL A 119 0.90 -1.03 4.15
C VAL A 119 0.20 -2.38 4.29
N LYS A 120 -0.93 -2.43 5.03
CA LYS A 120 -1.72 -3.66 5.20
C LYS A 120 -2.21 -4.23 3.87
N SER A 121 -2.70 -3.38 2.98
CA SER A 121 -3.15 -3.79 1.64
C SER A 121 -2.01 -4.37 0.80
N ARG A 122 -0.81 -3.78 0.86
CA ARG A 122 0.38 -4.32 0.20
C ARG A 122 0.77 -5.69 0.74
N TRP A 123 0.76 -5.84 2.07
CA TRP A 123 1.02 -7.12 2.71
C TRP A 123 0.00 -8.19 2.28
N TYR A 124 -1.28 -7.82 2.24
CA TYR A 124 -2.35 -8.73 1.81
C TYR A 124 -2.16 -9.18 0.36
N LYS A 125 -1.84 -8.25 -0.55
CA LYS A 125 -1.53 -8.57 -1.95
C LYS A 125 -0.32 -9.50 -2.07
N ARG A 126 0.77 -9.20 -1.35
CA ARG A 126 1.97 -10.04 -1.32
C ARG A 126 1.67 -11.47 -0.83
N ASN A 127 0.84 -11.59 0.21
CA ASN A 127 0.41 -12.90 0.72
C ASN A 127 -0.44 -13.66 -0.31
N GLN A 128 -1.30 -12.98 -1.07
CA GLN A 128 -2.03 -13.62 -2.16
C GLN A 128 -1.10 -14.11 -3.27
N ASP A 129 -0.08 -13.33 -3.62
CA ASP A 129 0.94 -13.73 -4.59
C ASP A 129 1.72 -14.95 -4.08
N GLU A 130 2.09 -15.02 -2.80
CA GLU A 130 2.77 -16.19 -2.22
C GLU A 130 1.94 -17.48 -2.28
N LEU A 131 0.66 -17.41 -1.90
CA LEU A 131 -0.26 -18.56 -1.99
C LEU A 131 -0.45 -19.03 -3.44
N LEU A 132 -0.44 -18.08 -4.38
CA LEU A 132 -0.55 -18.37 -5.80
C LEU A 132 0.73 -19.03 -6.35
N GLU A 133 1.90 -18.57 -5.95
CA GLU A 133 3.20 -19.18 -6.31
C GLU A 133 3.26 -20.65 -5.88
N ASN A 134 2.88 -20.94 -4.63
CA ASN A 134 2.81 -22.31 -4.10
C ASN A 134 1.85 -23.18 -4.94
N THR A 135 0.67 -22.62 -5.24
CA THR A 135 -0.34 -23.27 -6.07
C THR A 135 0.20 -23.60 -7.47
N LEU A 136 0.85 -22.63 -8.12
CA LEU A 136 1.44 -22.79 -9.44
C LEU A 136 2.57 -23.83 -9.45
N SER A 137 3.41 -23.84 -8.42
CA SER A 137 4.51 -24.81 -8.27
C SER A 137 3.98 -26.24 -8.17
N LEU A 138 2.99 -26.49 -7.30
CA LEU A 138 2.38 -27.80 -7.14
C LEU A 138 1.78 -28.32 -8.47
N ILE A 139 1.00 -27.49 -9.15
CA ILE A 139 0.37 -27.88 -10.42
C ILE A 139 1.42 -28.11 -11.50
N THR A 140 2.41 -27.23 -11.62
CA THR A 140 3.47 -27.32 -12.64
C THR A 140 4.30 -28.58 -12.48
N ASN A 141 4.67 -28.94 -11.24
CA ASN A 141 5.42 -30.17 -10.96
C ASN A 141 4.66 -31.41 -11.42
N SER A 142 3.37 -31.52 -11.10
CA SER A 142 2.55 -32.64 -11.57
C SER A 142 2.34 -32.61 -13.08
N TYR A 143 2.14 -31.42 -13.67
CA TYR A 143 1.87 -31.26 -15.09
C TYR A 143 3.06 -31.64 -15.99
N ILE A 144 4.28 -31.32 -15.55
CA ILE A 144 5.51 -31.75 -16.23
C ILE A 144 5.54 -33.29 -16.34
N SER A 145 5.16 -34.00 -15.27
CA SER A 145 5.15 -35.47 -15.25
C SER A 145 4.01 -36.09 -16.05
N CYS A 146 2.79 -35.53 -15.99
CA CYS A 146 1.61 -36.20 -16.54
C CYS A 146 1.14 -35.68 -17.90
N ASN A 147 1.60 -34.52 -18.36
CA ASN A 147 1.16 -33.84 -19.59
C ASN A 147 -0.36 -33.55 -19.68
N ASP A 148 -1.06 -33.64 -18.56
CA ASP A 148 -2.50 -33.42 -18.50
C ASP A 148 -2.80 -32.40 -17.41
N ILE A 149 -3.20 -31.20 -17.83
CA ILE A 149 -3.46 -30.10 -16.91
C ILE A 149 -4.68 -30.36 -16.02
N ILE A 150 -5.68 -31.10 -16.52
CA ILE A 150 -6.87 -31.45 -15.75
C ILE A 150 -6.46 -32.43 -14.65
N LYS A 151 -5.69 -33.47 -15.02
CA LYS A 151 -5.16 -34.44 -14.05
C LYS A 151 -4.25 -33.78 -13.02
N ALA A 152 -3.31 -32.95 -13.46
CA ALA A 152 -2.37 -32.25 -12.57
C ALA A 152 -3.06 -31.35 -11.55
N VAL A 153 -4.09 -30.60 -11.96
CA VAL A 153 -4.87 -29.75 -11.05
C VAL A 153 -5.72 -30.60 -10.10
N ASN A 154 -6.38 -31.66 -10.61
CA ASN A 154 -7.26 -32.50 -9.80
C ASN A 154 -6.51 -33.27 -8.70
N GLU A 155 -5.31 -33.80 -9.01
CA GLU A 155 -4.46 -34.51 -8.04
C GLU A 155 -3.96 -33.62 -6.90
N ASN A 156 -3.82 -32.32 -7.15
CA ASN A 156 -3.32 -31.35 -6.17
C ASN A 156 -4.43 -30.54 -5.51
N LEU A 157 -5.68 -30.66 -5.94
CA LEU A 157 -6.77 -29.74 -5.59
C LEU A 157 -6.97 -29.57 -4.08
N SER A 158 -6.81 -30.64 -3.30
CA SER A 158 -6.94 -30.62 -1.83
C SER A 158 -5.75 -29.96 -1.11
N LYS A 159 -4.62 -29.79 -1.80
CA LYS A 159 -3.38 -29.20 -1.28
C LYS A 159 -3.18 -27.76 -1.72
N LEU A 160 -4.02 -27.24 -2.61
CA LEU A 160 -3.87 -25.88 -3.12
C LEU A 160 -4.29 -24.85 -2.08
N ASP A 161 -3.42 -23.86 -1.85
CA ASP A 161 -3.75 -22.69 -1.05
C ASP A 161 -4.87 -21.86 -1.70
N VAL A 162 -4.89 -21.78 -3.04
CA VAL A 162 -5.89 -21.07 -3.84
C VAL A 162 -6.88 -22.08 -4.46
N GLN A 163 -7.62 -22.82 -3.65
CA GLN A 163 -8.42 -23.96 -4.14
C GLN A 163 -9.62 -23.60 -5.03
N ARG A 164 -10.45 -22.63 -4.61
CA ARG A 164 -11.78 -22.40 -5.22
C ARG A 164 -11.76 -22.13 -6.73
N PRO A 165 -10.91 -21.23 -7.26
CA PRO A 165 -10.88 -20.95 -8.70
C PRO A 165 -10.52 -22.19 -9.53
N PHE A 166 -9.62 -23.04 -9.02
CA PHE A 166 -9.19 -24.26 -9.69
C PHE A 166 -10.24 -25.37 -9.59
N ALA A 167 -10.97 -25.47 -8.49
CA ALA A 167 -12.09 -26.41 -8.35
C ALA A 167 -13.21 -26.09 -9.35
N GLU A 168 -13.54 -24.80 -9.49
CA GLU A 168 -14.49 -24.32 -10.51
C GLU A 168 -13.98 -24.59 -11.92
N PHE A 169 -12.68 -24.38 -12.19
CA PHE A 169 -12.08 -24.73 -13.48
C PHE A 169 -12.23 -26.21 -13.84
N ILE A 170 -11.94 -27.12 -12.90
CA ILE A 170 -12.13 -28.56 -13.11
C ILE A 170 -13.59 -28.88 -13.40
N THR A 171 -14.51 -28.30 -12.62
CA THR A 171 -15.96 -28.50 -12.79
C THR A 171 -16.43 -28.00 -14.15
N ASP A 172 -16.01 -26.80 -14.55
CA ASP A 172 -16.37 -26.16 -15.83
C ASP A 172 -15.90 -27.00 -17.01
N VAL A 173 -14.65 -27.48 -16.97
CA VAL A 173 -14.05 -28.23 -18.09
C VAL A 173 -14.58 -29.67 -18.18
N THR A 174 -14.91 -30.29 -17.05
CA THR A 174 -15.38 -31.68 -17.02
C THR A 174 -16.89 -31.83 -17.23
N LEU A 175 -17.70 -30.88 -16.73
CA LEU A 175 -19.17 -31.01 -16.72
C LEU A 175 -19.89 -30.06 -17.68
N ILE A 176 -19.27 -28.95 -18.10
CA ILE A 176 -19.97 -27.88 -18.85
C ILE A 176 -19.43 -27.74 -20.28
N ASP A 177 -18.13 -27.45 -20.42
CA ASP A 177 -17.49 -27.15 -21.70
C ASP A 177 -16.09 -27.77 -21.73
N SER A 178 -15.91 -28.83 -22.53
CA SER A 178 -14.65 -29.56 -22.67
C SER A 178 -13.52 -28.73 -23.31
N ASN A 179 -13.78 -27.49 -23.72
CA ASN A 179 -12.77 -26.59 -24.21
C ASN A 179 -11.82 -26.09 -23.10
N ILE A 180 -10.72 -26.81 -22.92
CA ILE A 180 -9.66 -26.51 -21.93
C ILE A 180 -9.16 -25.07 -22.07
N ARG A 181 -8.92 -24.58 -23.28
CA ARG A 181 -8.46 -23.19 -23.51
C ARG A 181 -9.43 -22.19 -22.90
N ARG A 182 -10.73 -22.37 -23.17
CA ARG A 182 -11.75 -21.45 -22.65
C ARG A 182 -11.85 -21.52 -21.13
N GLY A 183 -11.70 -22.72 -20.56
CA GLY A 183 -11.57 -22.92 -19.11
C GLY A 183 -10.40 -22.15 -18.52
N LEU A 184 -9.20 -22.30 -19.11
CA LEU A 184 -7.98 -21.62 -18.68
C LEU A 184 -8.10 -20.09 -18.75
N ARG A 185 -8.71 -19.55 -19.82
CA ARG A 185 -8.96 -18.09 -19.94
C ARG A 185 -9.99 -17.58 -18.92
N ARG A 186 -11.00 -18.37 -18.56
CA ARG A 186 -11.92 -18.02 -17.46
C ARG A 186 -11.20 -18.02 -16.12
N LEU A 187 -10.33 -18.99 -15.88
CA LEU A 187 -9.51 -19.06 -14.68
C LEU A 187 -8.56 -17.86 -14.57
N GLU A 188 -7.95 -17.44 -15.68
CA GLU A 188 -7.12 -16.23 -15.79
C GLU A 188 -7.86 -14.98 -15.30
N LEU A 189 -9.09 -14.78 -15.76
CA LEU A 189 -9.92 -13.65 -15.37
C LEU A 189 -10.29 -13.64 -13.87
N LYS A 190 -10.42 -14.83 -13.26
CA LYS A 190 -10.75 -14.97 -11.82
C LYS A 190 -9.56 -14.61 -10.93
N ILE A 191 -8.34 -15.00 -11.31
CA ILE A 191 -7.13 -14.79 -10.50
C ILE A 191 -6.51 -13.41 -10.74
N ASN A 192 -6.56 -12.90 -11.98
CA ASN A 192 -6.11 -11.55 -12.35
C ASN A 192 -4.72 -11.18 -11.80
N ASN A 193 -3.73 -12.03 -12.04
CA ASN A 193 -2.33 -11.80 -11.70
C ASN A 193 -1.48 -11.89 -12.98
N ARG A 194 -0.49 -11.00 -13.13
CA ARG A 194 0.37 -10.93 -14.33
C ARG A 194 1.12 -12.23 -14.61
N TYR A 195 1.77 -12.80 -13.59
CA TYR A 195 2.53 -14.04 -13.73
C TYR A 195 1.60 -15.23 -13.99
N PHE A 196 0.39 -15.19 -13.41
CA PHE A 196 -0.64 -16.17 -13.70
C PHE A 196 -1.11 -16.12 -15.16
N SER A 197 -1.33 -14.93 -15.72
CA SER A 197 -1.67 -14.77 -17.14
C SER A 197 -0.58 -15.35 -18.05
N GLU A 198 0.68 -15.07 -17.76
CA GLU A 198 1.82 -15.62 -18.51
C GLU A 198 1.91 -17.14 -18.39
N TRP A 199 1.67 -17.69 -17.20
CA TRP A 199 1.58 -19.14 -16.97
C TRP A 199 0.43 -19.77 -17.77
N ILE A 200 -0.74 -19.13 -17.82
CA ILE A 200 -1.89 -19.56 -18.65
C ILE A 200 -1.56 -19.49 -20.15
N ASP A 201 -0.86 -18.45 -20.60
CA ASP A 201 -0.43 -18.32 -22.00
C ASP A 201 0.45 -19.49 -22.43
N ILE A 202 1.44 -19.85 -21.61
CA ILE A 202 2.31 -21.01 -21.88
C ILE A 202 1.52 -22.30 -21.86
N LEU A 203 0.59 -22.48 -20.91
CA LEU A 203 -0.29 -23.65 -20.90
C LEU A 203 -1.12 -23.75 -22.18
N VAL A 204 -1.74 -22.66 -22.63
CA VAL A 204 -2.52 -22.67 -23.88
C VAL A 204 -1.62 -23.00 -25.07
N LEU A 205 -0.43 -22.42 -25.15
CA LEU A 205 0.54 -22.71 -26.22
C LEU A 205 1.02 -24.17 -26.20
N SER A 206 1.23 -24.75 -25.02
CA SER A 206 1.62 -26.15 -24.85
C SER A 206 0.55 -27.14 -25.29
N GLN A 207 -0.72 -26.71 -25.35
CA GLN A 207 -1.84 -27.49 -25.88
C GLN A 207 -1.98 -27.37 -27.41
N GLU A 208 -1.48 -26.29 -28.01
CA GLU A 208 -1.60 -26.02 -29.46
C GLU A 208 -0.42 -26.53 -30.29
N LYS A 209 0.80 -26.39 -29.78
CA LYS A 209 2.02 -26.71 -30.51
C LYS A 209 2.57 -28.05 -30.06
N SER A 210 3.09 -28.83 -31.02
CA SER A 210 3.79 -30.11 -30.81
C SER A 210 5.12 -30.01 -30.02
N GLY A 211 5.47 -28.83 -29.50
CA GLY A 211 6.65 -28.61 -28.68
C GLY A 211 6.33 -28.70 -27.18
N ASP A 212 7.22 -29.30 -26.40
CA ASP A 212 7.04 -29.49 -24.96
C ASP A 212 7.31 -28.19 -24.17
N MET A 213 6.40 -27.23 -24.29
CA MET A 213 6.50 -25.91 -23.65
C MET A 213 6.28 -25.95 -22.13
N ARG A 214 5.94 -27.12 -21.59
CA ARG A 214 5.65 -27.33 -20.16
C ARG A 214 6.88 -27.09 -19.30
N PHE A 215 8.07 -27.34 -19.84
CA PHE A 215 9.35 -27.07 -19.18
C PHE A 215 9.68 -25.57 -19.06
N ILE A 216 8.89 -24.68 -19.66
CA ILE A 216 9.04 -23.22 -19.53
C ILE A 216 8.27 -22.70 -18.31
N LEU A 217 7.23 -23.40 -17.85
CA LEU A 217 6.40 -22.97 -16.72
C LEU A 217 7.21 -22.71 -15.43
N PRO A 218 8.24 -23.51 -15.06
CA PRO A 218 9.08 -23.19 -13.90
C PRO A 218 9.73 -21.81 -13.99
N ALA A 219 10.16 -21.37 -15.18
CA ALA A 219 10.80 -20.07 -15.36
C ALA A 219 9.87 -18.89 -15.04
N VAL A 220 8.56 -19.02 -15.29
CA VAL A 220 7.57 -17.99 -14.91
C VAL A 220 7.40 -17.92 -13.40
N ILE A 221 7.41 -19.07 -12.73
CA ILE A 221 7.33 -19.17 -11.27
C ILE A 221 8.59 -18.58 -10.63
N ASP A 222 9.76 -18.88 -11.18
CA ASP A 222 11.03 -18.30 -10.74
C ASP A 222 11.03 -16.77 -10.91
N GLY A 223 10.54 -16.26 -12.05
CA GLY A 223 10.39 -14.82 -12.27
C GLY A 223 9.42 -14.14 -11.29
N MET A 224 8.38 -14.84 -10.85
CA MET A 224 7.45 -14.38 -9.80
C MET A 224 8.14 -14.37 -8.43
N ASN A 225 8.91 -15.41 -8.10
CA ASN A 225 9.66 -15.51 -6.85
C ASN A 225 10.77 -14.46 -6.78
N ASP A 226 11.49 -14.20 -7.87
CA ASP A 226 12.52 -13.16 -7.93
C ASP A 226 11.93 -11.76 -7.74
N ALA A 227 10.79 -11.47 -8.35
CA ALA A 227 10.08 -10.21 -8.11
C ALA A 227 9.63 -10.07 -6.65
N LYS A 228 9.15 -11.16 -6.04
CA LYS A 228 8.81 -11.20 -4.61
C LYS A 228 10.04 -10.99 -3.71
N LYS A 229 11.17 -11.62 -4.01
CA LYS A 229 12.43 -11.44 -3.26
C LYS A 229 12.91 -10.00 -3.34
N LEU A 230 12.94 -9.41 -4.52
CA LEU A 230 13.26 -7.99 -4.72
C LEU A 230 12.33 -7.08 -3.90
N GLN A 231 11.04 -7.42 -3.84
CA GLN A 231 10.08 -6.70 -3.02
C GLN A 231 10.36 -6.85 -1.52
N ILE A 232 10.70 -8.05 -1.04
CA ILE A 232 11.04 -8.30 0.37
C ILE A 232 12.33 -7.57 0.76
N GLU A 233 13.33 -7.57 -0.13
CA GLU A 233 14.57 -6.84 0.07
C GLU A 233 14.30 -5.33 0.18
N ALA A 234 13.52 -4.77 -0.75
CA ALA A 234 13.09 -3.38 -0.71
C ALA A 234 12.29 -3.04 0.56
N ASP A 235 11.36 -3.92 0.98
CA ASP A 235 10.59 -3.77 2.21
C ASP A 235 11.51 -3.80 3.46
N THR A 236 12.54 -4.64 3.45
CA THR A 236 13.51 -4.75 4.56
C THR A 236 14.38 -3.50 4.67
N VAL A 237 14.91 -3.02 3.54
CA VAL A 237 15.63 -1.74 3.48
C VAL A 237 14.73 -0.61 3.98
N MET A 238 13.48 -0.58 3.52
CA MET A 238 12.50 0.43 3.96
C MET A 238 12.22 0.33 5.46
N MET A 239 12.09 -0.88 6.03
CA MET A 239 11.90 -1.09 7.47
C MET A 239 13.06 -0.52 8.29
N ASN A 240 14.31 -0.70 7.83
CA ASN A 240 15.48 -0.13 8.50
C ASN A 240 15.42 1.40 8.52
N VAL A 241 15.06 2.03 7.39
CA VAL A 241 14.90 3.49 7.33
C VAL A 241 13.78 3.97 8.26
N TRP A 242 12.64 3.26 8.30
CA TRP A 242 11.56 3.59 9.24
C TRP A 242 11.98 3.47 10.68
N LYS A 243 12.73 2.42 11.03
CA LYS A 243 13.26 2.22 12.38
C LYS A 243 14.12 3.41 12.79
N GLU A 244 15.08 3.80 11.96
CA GLU A 244 15.95 4.96 12.22
C GLU A 244 15.16 6.28 12.33
N TYR A 245 14.18 6.46 11.45
CA TYR A 245 13.31 7.62 11.46
C TYR A 245 12.49 7.72 12.76
N PHE A 246 11.83 6.63 13.18
CA PHE A 246 11.06 6.61 14.43
C PHE A 246 11.95 6.78 15.67
N MET A 247 13.15 6.19 15.67
CA MET A 247 14.12 6.41 16.76
C MET A 247 14.51 7.89 16.86
N SER A 248 14.71 8.56 15.73
CA SER A 248 15.03 9.99 15.69
C SER A 248 13.88 10.85 16.21
N ILE A 249 12.63 10.51 15.87
CA ILE A 249 11.43 11.18 16.42
C ILE A 249 11.36 10.98 17.93
N ILE A 250 11.44 9.74 18.40
CA ILE A 250 11.32 9.42 19.84
C ILE A 250 12.35 10.21 20.63
N LEU A 251 13.60 10.28 20.14
CA LEU A 251 14.66 11.05 20.76
C LEU A 251 14.38 12.55 20.73
N ALA A 252 13.93 13.10 19.61
CA ALA A 252 13.62 14.53 19.51
C ALA A 252 12.50 14.93 20.49
N PHE A 253 11.45 14.11 20.62
CA PHE A 253 10.33 14.38 21.53
C PHE A 253 10.63 14.05 23.00
N SER A 254 11.59 13.16 23.30
CA SER A 254 11.97 12.84 24.68
C SER A 254 12.63 14.02 25.41
N ILE A 255 13.18 14.99 24.67
CA ILE A 255 13.75 16.21 25.23
C ILE A 255 12.72 16.99 26.06
N ILE A 256 11.46 17.03 25.61
CA ILE A 256 10.38 17.78 26.27
C ILE A 256 10.06 17.25 27.69
N PRO A 257 9.78 15.94 27.89
CA PRO A 257 9.57 15.40 29.23
C PRO A 257 10.84 15.42 30.06
N ILE A 258 12.03 15.22 29.48
CA ILE A 258 13.30 15.35 30.22
C ILE A 258 13.44 16.77 30.77
N LEU A 259 13.14 17.79 29.96
CA LEU A 259 13.17 19.19 30.39
C LEU A 259 12.19 19.45 31.53
N ARG A 260 11.00 18.84 31.48
CA ARG A 260 10.00 18.95 32.56
C ARG A 260 10.51 18.44 33.90
N PHE A 261 11.24 17.33 33.92
CA PHE A 261 11.79 16.75 35.15
C PHE A 261 13.10 17.39 35.58
N SER A 262 13.93 17.83 34.63
CA SER A 262 15.24 18.40 34.90
C SER A 262 15.16 19.87 35.33
N ASN A 263 14.36 20.69 34.64
CA ASN A 263 14.24 22.11 34.92
C ASN A 263 12.84 22.66 34.60
N ALA A 264 12.02 22.79 35.64
CA ALA A 264 10.64 23.25 35.51
C ALA A 264 10.51 24.68 34.97
N GLU A 265 11.47 25.57 35.27
CA GLU A 265 11.49 26.95 34.75
C GLU A 265 11.69 26.97 33.23
N TRP A 266 12.66 26.20 32.73
CA TRP A 266 12.92 26.10 31.29
C TRP A 266 11.74 25.45 30.54
N PHE A 267 11.11 24.45 31.14
CA PHE A 267 9.89 23.85 30.62
C PHE A 267 8.74 24.87 30.55
N ASN A 268 8.54 25.66 31.61
CA ASN A 268 7.52 26.70 31.65
C ASN A 268 7.78 27.79 30.59
N ILE A 269 9.04 28.20 30.39
CA ILE A 269 9.40 29.13 29.32
C ILE A 269 9.08 28.52 27.95
N LEU A 270 9.45 27.26 27.71
CA LEU A 270 9.24 26.58 26.44
C LEU A 270 7.75 26.43 26.08
N ILE A 271 6.88 26.16 27.06
CA ILE A 271 5.46 25.91 26.81
C ILE A 271 4.61 27.16 26.89
N ASN A 272 4.88 28.09 27.80
CA ASN A 272 3.99 29.24 28.03
C ASN A 272 4.39 30.47 27.21
N THR A 273 5.65 30.59 26.79
CA THR A 273 6.07 31.75 25.98
C THR A 273 5.72 31.58 24.50
N PHE A 274 5.52 32.71 23.83
CA PHE A 274 5.27 32.73 22.39
C PHE A 274 6.40 32.07 21.58
N VAL A 275 7.65 32.39 21.90
CA VAL A 275 8.82 31.85 21.21
C VAL A 275 8.93 30.33 21.40
N GLY A 276 8.70 29.84 22.62
CA GLY A 276 8.72 28.41 22.91
C GLY A 276 7.63 27.62 22.18
N LYS A 277 6.38 28.12 22.16
CA LYS A 277 5.29 27.52 21.37
C LYS A 277 5.62 27.48 19.88
N LEU A 278 6.24 28.53 19.35
CA LEU A 278 6.67 28.59 17.95
C LEU A 278 7.72 27.53 17.63
N LEU A 279 8.72 27.32 18.50
CA LEU A 279 9.73 26.28 18.34
C LEU A 279 9.11 24.87 18.34
N ILE A 280 8.16 24.60 19.22
CA ILE A 280 7.45 23.31 19.26
C ILE A 280 6.68 23.09 17.95
N VAL A 281 5.95 24.09 17.47
CA VAL A 281 5.23 23.99 16.19
C VAL A 281 6.19 23.73 15.04
N LEU A 282 7.31 24.44 14.99
CA LEU A 282 8.31 24.27 13.94
C LEU A 282 8.88 22.84 13.96
N MET A 283 9.16 22.30 15.15
CA MET A 283 9.57 20.90 15.34
C MET A 283 8.51 19.90 14.83
N LEU A 284 7.23 20.11 15.14
CA LEU A 284 6.13 19.28 14.64
C LEU A 284 6.05 19.33 13.10
N VAL A 285 6.18 20.52 12.52
CA VAL A 285 6.15 20.72 11.06
C VAL A 285 7.33 20.02 10.39
N LEU A 286 8.55 20.20 10.90
CA LEU A 286 9.75 19.52 10.38
C LEU A 286 9.63 18.01 10.48
N THR A 287 9.01 17.50 11.56
CA THR A 287 8.74 16.06 11.72
C THR A 287 7.83 15.55 10.61
N ILE A 288 6.75 16.25 10.30
CA ILE A 288 5.82 15.89 9.22
C ILE A 288 6.50 15.97 7.84
N ILE A 289 7.28 17.02 7.59
CA ILE A 289 8.03 17.19 6.34
C ILE A 289 9.02 16.02 6.16
N SER A 290 9.74 15.68 7.22
CA SER A 290 10.68 14.55 7.22
C SER A 290 9.95 13.22 6.99
N ALA A 291 8.80 12.98 7.62
CA ALA A 291 7.97 11.79 7.39
C ALA A 291 7.62 11.63 5.90
N PHE A 292 7.20 12.75 5.30
CA PHE A 292 6.80 12.77 3.90
C PHE A 292 7.97 12.58 2.95
N LEU A 293 9.11 13.19 3.24
CA LEU A 293 10.32 13.03 2.45
C LEU A 293 10.80 11.57 2.47
N THR A 294 10.81 10.95 3.66
CA THR A 294 11.11 9.52 3.84
C THR A 294 10.15 8.64 3.03
N LEU A 295 8.85 8.93 3.06
CA LEU A 295 7.83 8.23 2.26
C LEU A 295 8.01 8.40 0.74
N ARG A 296 8.46 9.58 0.29
CA ARG A 296 8.57 9.92 -1.12
C ARG A 296 9.83 9.36 -1.75
N ILE A 297 10.95 9.41 -1.03
CA ILE A 297 12.25 8.94 -1.50
C ILE A 297 12.27 7.41 -1.51
N ASN A 298 11.67 6.76 -0.51
CA ASN A 298 11.77 5.31 -0.34
C ASN A 298 10.54 4.56 -0.85
N LYS A 299 10.02 4.91 -2.03
CA LYS A 299 8.98 4.08 -2.64
C LYS A 299 9.60 2.70 -2.93
N PRO A 300 9.03 1.59 -2.42
CA PRO A 300 9.45 0.28 -2.91
C PRO A 300 9.13 0.25 -4.40
N LEU A 301 10.09 -0.28 -5.16
CA LEU A 301 10.06 -0.43 -6.62
C LEU A 301 8.76 -1.10 -7.09
#